data_AF-A0A2N2IPN9-F1
#
_entry.id   AF-A0A2N2IPN9-F1
#
_cell.length_a   1.000
_cell.length_b   1.000
_cell.length_c   1.000
_cell.angle_alpha   90.00
_cell.angle_beta   90.00
_cell.angle_gamma   90.00
#
_symmetry.space_group_name_H-M   'P 1'
#
loop_
_entity.id
_entity.type
_entity.pdbx_description
1 polymer ?
#
loop_
_entity_poly.entity_id
_entity_poly.type
_entity_poly.pdbx_seq_one_letter_code
_entity_poly.pdbx_strand_id
1 'polypeptide(L)'
;MSDRLSVQRKPAKPRRRITLRTLGVGAAAVVVLAFGLWVAIHKIPWLGPALADGVRSVVGPAPVAWAEDLAYGWQDRVNRWRHGKDAPHTYWEVPGNFVPVASASPPPIGSVAPVASVAPAFPPGPVAPPLRAVAAPGDGVWVPVVGRAQVDGAPAMVKTMVHPDHERPYTVLALVAMDVSRVRIHAAAGTIEPRDRTFPESMRSGTVPPDQLTVLIAAFNGGFQTIHGGYGMMVDGHPIGEPRTDACTVGLYRDGSIRIRSWPVLQGEVGRMKAYRQTPRCLVENGERHPELENRYNTSWGAVVDGGTVIRRSALGISA
;
A
#
# COMPACT_ATOMS: atom_id res chain seq x y z
N MET A 1 53.82 60.29 -48.01
CA MET A 1 53.00 59.15 -48.45
C MET A 1 53.20 58.00 -47.46
N SER A 2 52.22 57.77 -46.59
CA SER A 2 52.04 56.49 -45.90
C SER A 2 50.64 56.46 -45.29
N ASP A 3 49.90 55.44 -45.67
CA ASP A 3 48.47 55.22 -45.47
C ASP A 3 48.04 55.12 -44.01
N ARG A 4 46.93 55.79 -43.66
CA ARG A 4 46.13 55.44 -42.48
C ARG A 4 45.07 54.43 -42.89
N LEU A 5 45.33 53.17 -42.57
CA LEU A 5 44.36 52.07 -42.61
C LEU A 5 43.15 52.37 -41.72
N SER A 6 41.98 52.46 -42.34
CA SER A 6 40.67 52.61 -41.69
C SER A 6 40.16 51.25 -41.21
N VAL A 7 40.12 51.06 -39.88
CA VAL A 7 39.50 49.87 -39.27
C VAL A 7 37.98 50.07 -39.21
N GLN A 8 37.23 49.40 -40.08
CA GLN A 8 35.77 49.32 -39.98
C GLN A 8 35.34 48.46 -38.77
N ARG A 9 34.58 49.05 -37.84
CA ARG A 9 33.93 48.32 -36.73
C ARG A 9 32.64 47.64 -37.23
N LYS A 10 32.53 46.32 -37.04
CA LYS A 10 31.30 45.55 -37.30
C LYS A 10 30.17 45.96 -36.35
N PRO A 11 28.90 46.03 -36.79
CA PRO A 11 27.78 46.42 -35.94
C PRO A 11 27.44 45.33 -34.91
N ALA A 12 27.15 45.74 -33.68
CA ALA A 12 26.79 44.85 -32.57
C ALA A 12 25.36 44.29 -32.74
N LYS A 13 25.18 42.99 -32.47
CA LYS A 13 23.85 42.33 -32.52
C LYS A 13 22.92 42.87 -31.42
N PRO A 14 21.63 43.15 -31.71
CA PRO A 14 20.71 43.69 -30.71
C PRO A 14 20.37 42.64 -29.65
N ARG A 15 20.61 42.97 -28.37
CA ARG A 15 20.13 42.21 -27.20
C ARG A 15 18.61 42.35 -27.11
N ARG A 16 17.87 41.25 -27.34
CA ARG A 16 16.41 41.20 -27.11
C ARG A 16 16.11 41.49 -25.63
N ARG A 17 15.49 42.64 -25.35
CA ARG A 17 14.95 42.97 -24.02
C ARG A 17 13.62 42.24 -23.85
N ILE A 18 13.62 41.13 -23.11
CA ILE A 18 12.39 40.46 -22.67
C ILE A 18 11.73 41.40 -21.65
N THR A 19 10.50 41.84 -21.94
CA THR A 19 9.78 42.79 -21.09
C THR A 19 9.03 42.06 -19.99
N LEU A 20 8.86 42.68 -18.82
CA LEU A 20 8.07 42.15 -17.69
C LEU A 20 6.66 41.69 -18.08
N ARG A 21 6.06 42.27 -19.14
CA ARG A 21 4.78 41.83 -19.72
C ARG A 21 4.87 40.46 -20.38
N THR A 22 5.95 40.16 -21.11
CA THR A 22 6.17 38.81 -21.69
C THR A 22 6.43 37.76 -20.60
N LEU A 23 7.06 38.15 -19.50
CA LEU A 23 7.21 37.30 -18.31
C LEU A 23 5.87 37.08 -17.59
N GLY A 24 5.03 38.12 -17.47
CA GLY A 24 3.70 38.03 -16.85
C GLY A 24 2.70 37.20 -17.66
N VAL A 25 2.70 37.34 -18.99
CA VAL A 25 1.87 36.51 -19.90
C VAL A 25 2.35 35.04 -19.86
N GLY A 26 3.66 34.82 -19.84
CA GLY A 26 4.23 33.48 -19.66
C GLY A 26 3.82 32.85 -18.32
N ALA A 27 3.90 33.60 -17.22
CA ALA A 27 3.49 33.14 -15.90
C ALA A 27 1.98 32.84 -15.83
N ALA A 28 1.13 33.69 -16.39
CA ALA A 28 -0.32 33.47 -16.45
C ALA A 28 -0.67 32.22 -17.27
N ALA A 29 -0.02 32.01 -18.41
CA ALA A 29 -0.21 30.81 -19.23
C ALA A 29 0.18 29.53 -18.47
N VAL A 30 1.29 29.56 -17.72
CA VAL A 30 1.71 28.44 -16.86
C VAL A 30 0.67 28.15 -15.79
N VAL A 31 0.12 29.17 -15.13
CA VAL A 31 -0.92 28.98 -14.10
C VAL A 31 -2.20 28.38 -14.70
N VAL A 32 -2.65 28.87 -15.85
CA VAL A 32 -3.84 28.34 -16.55
C VAL A 32 -3.62 26.90 -16.99
N LEU A 33 -2.44 26.58 -17.52
CA LEU A 33 -2.10 25.21 -17.92
C LEU A 33 -2.01 24.27 -16.71
N ALA A 34 -1.40 24.72 -15.61
CA ALA A 34 -1.32 23.96 -14.37
C ALA A 34 -2.71 23.69 -13.78
N PHE A 35 -3.59 24.69 -13.77
CA PHE A 35 -4.97 24.56 -13.33
C PHE A 35 -5.78 23.63 -14.25
N GLY A 36 -5.64 23.78 -15.57
CA GLY A 36 -6.29 22.90 -16.54
C GLY A 36 -5.84 21.45 -16.40
N LEU A 37 -4.54 21.22 -16.19
CA LEU A 37 -3.98 19.89 -15.92
C LEU A 37 -4.50 19.33 -14.58
N TRP A 38 -4.57 20.14 -13.54
CA TRP A 38 -5.13 19.74 -12.25
C TRP A 38 -6.58 19.28 -12.37
N VAL A 39 -7.42 20.06 -13.07
CA VAL A 39 -8.81 19.71 -13.36
C VAL A 39 -8.89 18.42 -14.18
N ALA A 40 -8.08 18.29 -15.23
CA ALA A 40 -8.08 17.10 -16.08
C ALA A 40 -7.72 15.83 -15.29
N ILE A 41 -6.71 15.88 -14.42
CA ILE A 41 -6.30 14.75 -13.58
C ILE A 41 -7.41 14.33 -12.60
N HIS A 42 -8.19 15.29 -12.05
CA HIS A 42 -9.26 14.99 -11.10
C HIS A 42 -10.57 14.56 -11.75
N LYS A 43 -10.78 14.91 -13.03
CA LYS A 43 -12.00 14.57 -13.78
C LYS A 43 -11.84 13.33 -14.65
N ILE A 44 -10.62 12.95 -15.00
CA ILE A 44 -10.31 11.82 -15.88
C ILE A 44 -9.53 10.77 -15.07
N PRO A 45 -10.18 9.72 -14.54
CA PRO A 45 -9.57 8.79 -13.60
C PRO A 45 -8.29 8.10 -14.09
N TRP A 46 -8.18 7.87 -15.41
CA TRP A 46 -7.02 7.22 -16.02
C TRP A 46 -5.86 8.18 -16.32
N LEU A 47 -6.10 9.50 -16.35
CA LEU A 47 -5.10 10.47 -16.82
C LEU A 47 -3.96 10.67 -15.83
N GLY A 48 -4.27 10.78 -14.53
CA GLY A 48 -3.25 10.89 -13.47
C GLY A 48 -2.26 9.71 -13.48
N PRO A 49 -2.75 8.46 -13.41
CA PRO A 49 -1.91 7.28 -13.54
C PRO A 49 -1.11 7.24 -14.85
N ALA A 50 -1.75 7.51 -16.00
CA ALA A 50 -1.08 7.46 -17.30
C ALA A 50 0.03 8.52 -17.46
N LEU A 51 -0.17 9.73 -16.92
CA LEU A 51 0.87 10.77 -16.90
C LEU A 51 2.04 10.38 -16.01
N ALA A 52 1.76 9.84 -14.81
CA ALA A 52 2.80 9.36 -13.92
C ALA A 52 3.63 8.24 -14.56
N ASP A 53 2.97 7.30 -15.24
CA ASP A 53 3.63 6.19 -15.94
C ASP A 53 4.41 6.67 -17.19
N GLY A 54 3.88 7.67 -17.91
CA GLY A 54 4.57 8.30 -19.06
C GLY A 54 5.83 9.06 -18.65
N VAL A 55 5.81 9.75 -17.50
CA VAL A 55 7.02 10.41 -16.97
C VAL A 55 8.04 9.35 -16.53
N ARG A 56 7.59 8.27 -15.88
CA ARG A 56 8.46 7.15 -15.46
C ARG A 56 9.10 6.43 -16.64
N SER A 57 8.43 6.32 -17.79
CA SER A 57 8.98 5.65 -18.97
C SER A 57 10.06 6.45 -19.69
N VAL A 58 10.08 7.78 -19.55
CA VAL A 58 11.07 8.67 -20.19
C VAL A 58 12.28 8.93 -19.29
N VAL A 59 12.07 9.07 -17.97
CA VAL A 59 13.11 9.51 -17.03
C VAL A 59 13.67 8.35 -16.18
N GLY A 60 13.03 7.17 -16.24
CA GLY A 60 13.34 6.03 -15.39
C GLY A 60 12.76 6.18 -13.97
N PRO A 61 12.68 5.08 -13.19
CA PRO A 61 12.05 5.09 -11.88
C PRO A 61 12.83 5.87 -10.81
N ALA A 62 14.17 5.94 -10.92
CA ALA A 62 15.01 6.53 -9.86
C ALA A 62 14.89 8.07 -9.73
N PRO A 63 14.87 8.87 -10.81
CA PRO A 63 14.71 10.32 -10.68
C PRO A 63 13.30 10.75 -10.26
N VAL A 64 12.27 9.97 -10.65
CA VAL A 64 10.89 10.19 -10.19
C VAL A 64 10.77 9.87 -8.70
N ALA A 65 11.33 8.73 -8.25
CA ALA A 65 11.41 8.40 -6.83
C ALA A 65 12.13 9.49 -6.04
N TRP A 66 13.25 10.02 -6.54
CA TRP A 66 13.96 11.14 -5.90
C TRP A 66 13.12 12.42 -5.78
N ALA A 67 12.38 12.78 -6.84
CA ALA A 67 11.51 13.95 -6.80
C ALA A 67 10.30 13.75 -5.87
N GLU A 68 9.69 12.56 -5.88
CA GLU A 68 8.63 12.16 -4.96
C GLU A 68 9.13 12.21 -3.50
N ASP A 69 10.31 11.66 -3.23
CA ASP A 69 10.94 11.66 -1.89
C ASP A 69 11.24 13.07 -1.39
N LEU A 70 11.76 13.96 -2.25
CA LEU A 70 11.96 15.35 -1.87
C LEU A 70 10.64 16.04 -1.52
N ALA A 71 9.61 15.89 -2.36
CA ALA A 71 8.31 16.51 -2.12
C ALA A 71 7.66 16.01 -0.83
N TYR A 72 7.64 14.68 -0.65
CA TYR A 72 7.10 14.06 0.56
C TYR A 72 7.94 14.39 1.80
N GLY A 73 9.26 14.45 1.70
CA GLY A 73 10.15 14.85 2.80
C GLY A 73 9.94 16.30 3.24
N TRP A 74 9.70 17.22 2.30
CA TRP A 74 9.33 18.60 2.63
C TRP A 74 7.95 18.69 3.26
N GLN A 75 6.95 18.00 2.71
CA GLN A 75 5.60 17.93 3.26
C GLN A 75 5.62 17.35 4.68
N ASP A 76 6.37 16.27 4.90
CA ASP A 76 6.55 15.63 6.19
C ASP A 76 7.18 16.57 7.21
N ARG A 77 8.23 17.31 6.82
CA ARG A 77 8.87 18.30 7.71
C ARG A 77 7.89 19.39 8.14
N VAL A 78 7.08 19.90 7.22
CA VAL A 78 6.05 20.91 7.53
C VAL A 78 4.98 20.32 8.45
N ASN A 79 4.51 19.10 8.18
CA ASN A 79 3.50 18.44 8.99
C ASN A 79 4.00 18.12 10.40
N ARG A 80 5.23 17.63 10.55
CA ARG A 80 5.86 17.41 11.86
C ARG A 80 6.02 18.72 12.64
N TRP A 81 6.42 19.81 11.99
CA TRP A 81 6.50 21.12 12.65
C TRP A 81 5.13 21.64 13.10
N ARG A 82 4.07 21.44 12.30
CA ARG A 82 2.71 21.91 12.64
C ARG A 82 2.00 21.03 13.66
N HIS A 83 2.14 19.71 13.56
CA HIS A 83 1.28 18.73 14.23
C HIS A 83 2.05 17.76 15.14
N GLY A 84 3.38 17.87 15.25
CA GLY A 84 4.19 16.93 16.03
C GLY A 84 3.95 16.98 17.55
N LYS A 85 3.21 17.98 18.04
CA LYS A 85 2.81 18.11 19.46
C LYS A 85 1.32 17.82 19.69
N ASP A 86 0.58 17.53 18.62
CA ASP A 86 -0.84 17.25 18.73
C ASP A 86 -1.05 15.88 19.40
N ALA A 87 -2.21 15.71 20.04
CA ALA A 87 -2.61 14.39 20.53
C ALA A 87 -2.72 13.40 19.36
N PRO A 88 -2.45 12.11 19.58
CA PRO A 88 -2.56 11.11 18.53
C PRO A 88 -3.95 11.10 17.90
N HIS A 89 -4.00 11.04 16.57
CA HIS A 89 -5.26 11.21 15.84
C HIS A 89 -6.05 9.88 15.76
N THR A 90 -7.18 9.81 16.45
CA THR A 90 -8.08 8.65 16.41
C THR A 90 -9.11 8.74 15.27
N TYR A 91 -9.30 7.65 14.52
CA TYR A 91 -10.26 7.59 13.41
C TYR A 91 -11.65 7.03 13.76
N TRP A 92 -11.80 6.42 14.92
CA TRP A 92 -13.08 5.97 15.45
C TRP A 92 -13.01 5.90 16.98
N GLU A 93 -14.16 6.06 17.62
CA GLU A 93 -14.29 5.90 19.06
C GLU A 93 -14.43 4.42 19.42
N VAL A 94 -13.80 4.03 20.53
CA VAL A 94 -14.05 2.75 21.18
C VAL A 94 -15.09 3.00 22.26
N PRO A 95 -16.28 2.35 22.20
CA PRO A 95 -17.29 2.51 23.24
C PRO A 95 -16.71 2.19 24.61
N GLY A 96 -16.88 3.07 25.60
CA GLY A 96 -16.29 2.92 26.94
C GLY A 96 -16.76 1.68 27.74
N ASN A 97 -17.79 1.00 27.25
CA ASN A 97 -18.33 -0.26 27.77
C ASN A 97 -17.90 -1.49 26.95
N PHE A 98 -16.98 -1.33 26.00
CA PHE A 98 -16.48 -2.45 25.21
C PHE A 98 -15.53 -3.29 26.07
N VAL A 99 -16.08 -4.32 26.70
CA VAL A 99 -15.31 -5.38 27.33
C VAL A 99 -14.76 -6.24 26.18
N PRO A 100 -13.43 -6.34 26.00
CA PRO A 100 -12.88 -7.34 25.10
C PRO A 100 -13.48 -8.68 25.51
N VAL A 101 -14.08 -9.43 24.59
CA VAL A 101 -14.50 -10.80 24.89
C VAL A 101 -13.25 -11.51 25.38
N ALA A 102 -13.16 -11.70 26.70
CA ALA A 102 -12.02 -12.31 27.32
C ALA A 102 -11.86 -13.67 26.68
N SER A 103 -10.71 -13.92 26.05
CA SER A 103 -10.26 -15.28 25.81
C SER A 103 -10.44 -16.03 27.12
N ALA A 104 -11.26 -17.08 27.10
CA ALA A 104 -11.59 -17.86 28.28
C ALA A 104 -10.32 -18.08 29.11
N SER A 105 -10.38 -17.78 30.41
CA SER A 105 -9.28 -17.97 31.33
C SER A 105 -8.69 -19.38 31.14
N PRO A 106 -7.35 -19.54 31.15
CA PRO A 106 -6.76 -20.86 31.04
C PRO A 106 -7.35 -21.76 32.15
N PRO A 107 -7.74 -23.00 31.84
CA PRO A 107 -8.18 -23.93 32.86
C PRO A 107 -7.05 -24.12 33.88
N PRO A 108 -7.38 -24.41 35.16
CA PRO A 108 -6.37 -24.64 36.19
C PRO A 108 -5.37 -25.70 35.72
N ILE A 109 -4.09 -25.41 35.95
CA ILE A 109 -2.96 -26.28 35.60
C ILE A 109 -3.15 -27.63 36.30
N GLY A 110 -3.62 -28.62 35.54
CA GLY A 110 -3.98 -29.90 36.12
C GLY A 110 -4.65 -30.86 35.15
N SER A 111 -4.21 -30.93 33.89
CA SER A 111 -4.38 -32.15 33.07
C SER A 111 -3.53 -32.06 31.81
N VAL A 112 -2.53 -32.94 31.70
CA VAL A 112 -1.72 -33.09 30.49
C VAL A 112 -2.51 -33.97 29.51
N ALA A 113 -3.50 -33.38 28.85
CA ALA A 113 -4.05 -33.93 27.62
C ALA A 113 -3.21 -33.41 26.44
N PRO A 114 -3.02 -34.20 25.36
CA PRO A 114 -2.33 -33.71 24.18
C PRO A 114 -3.06 -32.46 23.69
N VAL A 115 -2.32 -31.36 23.57
CA VAL A 115 -2.83 -30.08 23.09
C VAL A 115 -3.25 -30.29 21.64
N ALA A 116 -4.51 -30.64 21.42
CA ALA A 116 -5.14 -30.43 20.13
C ALA A 116 -4.90 -28.97 19.79
N SER A 117 -4.34 -28.70 18.60
CA SER A 117 -4.16 -27.35 18.06
C SER A 117 -5.49 -26.61 18.14
N VAL A 118 -5.69 -25.83 19.22
CA VAL A 118 -6.90 -25.04 19.40
C VAL A 118 -6.87 -24.01 18.30
N ALA A 119 -7.87 -24.05 17.41
CA ALA A 119 -8.01 -23.03 16.37
C ALA A 119 -7.95 -21.64 17.05
N PRO A 120 -7.16 -20.69 16.53
CA PRO A 120 -7.03 -19.38 17.16
C PRO A 120 -8.40 -18.74 17.34
N ALA A 121 -8.67 -18.25 18.55
CA ALA A 121 -9.94 -17.63 18.89
C ALA A 121 -10.14 -16.32 18.11
N PHE A 122 -11.37 -16.06 17.68
CA PHE A 122 -11.78 -14.80 17.06
C PHE A 122 -12.77 -14.05 17.98
N PRO A 123 -12.58 -12.73 18.23
CA PRO A 123 -11.50 -11.88 17.74
C PRO A 123 -10.13 -12.25 18.37
N PRO A 124 -9.02 -11.86 17.74
CA PRO A 124 -7.70 -12.01 18.35
C PRO A 124 -7.61 -11.28 19.70
N GLY A 125 -6.60 -11.64 20.50
CA GLY A 125 -6.28 -10.89 21.72
C GLY A 125 -5.95 -9.41 21.42
N PRO A 126 -6.06 -8.51 22.43
CA PRO A 126 -5.74 -7.09 22.25
C PRO A 126 -4.32 -6.87 21.71
N VAL A 127 -4.16 -5.83 20.89
CA VAL A 127 -2.86 -5.49 20.30
C VAL A 127 -2.13 -4.54 21.24
N ALA A 128 -0.91 -4.87 21.66
CA ALA A 128 -0.12 -3.94 22.46
C ALA A 128 0.29 -2.73 21.59
N PRO A 129 0.09 -1.48 22.06
CA PRO A 129 0.61 -0.31 21.36
C PRO A 129 2.13 -0.42 21.20
N PRO A 130 2.68 -0.25 19.98
CA PRO A 130 4.10 -0.42 19.73
C PRO A 130 4.95 0.64 20.45
N LEU A 131 4.38 1.84 20.65
CA LEU A 131 5.02 2.94 21.37
C LEU A 131 4.06 3.52 22.41
N ARG A 132 4.35 3.31 23.70
CA ARG A 132 3.52 3.83 24.80
C ARG A 132 3.40 5.35 24.81
N ALA A 133 4.45 6.06 24.41
CA ALA A 133 4.51 7.52 24.43
C ALA A 133 3.48 8.20 23.52
N VAL A 134 2.98 7.48 22.50
CA VAL A 134 1.97 7.97 21.56
C VAL A 134 0.71 7.10 21.54
N ALA A 135 0.53 6.23 22.54
CA ALA A 135 -0.69 5.43 22.63
C ALA A 135 -1.91 6.32 22.92
N ALA A 136 -2.97 6.15 22.13
CA ALA A 136 -4.25 6.81 22.36
C ALA A 136 -5.19 5.92 23.20
N PRO A 137 -6.19 6.50 23.89
CA PRO A 137 -7.28 5.72 24.49
C PRO A 137 -7.94 4.81 23.44
N GLY A 138 -8.04 3.51 23.74
CA GLY A 138 -8.63 2.52 22.85
C GLY A 138 -7.67 1.90 21.82
N ASP A 139 -6.40 2.32 21.77
CA ASP A 139 -5.39 1.67 20.94
C ASP A 139 -5.32 0.17 21.26
N GLY A 140 -5.38 -0.64 20.20
CA GLY A 140 -5.30 -2.09 20.30
C GLY A 140 -6.55 -2.79 20.83
N VAL A 141 -7.62 -2.06 21.16
CA VAL A 141 -8.93 -2.64 21.49
C VAL A 141 -9.69 -2.93 20.20
N TRP A 142 -10.07 -4.20 20.01
CA TRP A 142 -10.84 -4.64 18.85
C TRP A 142 -12.29 -4.19 18.95
N VAL A 143 -12.82 -3.56 17.91
CA VAL A 143 -14.26 -3.23 17.79
C VAL A 143 -14.85 -3.89 16.54
N PRO A 144 -16.10 -4.38 16.57
CA PRO A 144 -16.76 -4.96 15.39
C PRO A 144 -16.82 -3.97 14.22
N VAL A 145 -16.58 -4.48 13.01
CA VAL A 145 -16.95 -3.76 11.79
C VAL A 145 -18.47 -3.87 11.64
N VAL A 146 -19.16 -2.74 11.70
CA VAL A 146 -20.62 -2.67 11.57
C VAL A 146 -21.06 -2.92 10.12
N GLY A 147 -22.34 -3.27 9.95
CA GLY A 147 -22.93 -3.51 8.64
C GLY A 147 -22.84 -4.97 8.22
N ARG A 148 -22.44 -5.24 6.97
CA ARG A 148 -22.48 -6.59 6.37
C ARG A 148 -21.39 -7.54 6.88
N ALA A 149 -20.43 -7.05 7.66
CA ALA A 149 -19.34 -7.87 8.22
C ALA A 149 -19.77 -8.73 9.43
N GLN A 150 -20.97 -9.32 9.34
CA GLN A 150 -21.56 -10.20 10.33
C GLN A 150 -22.05 -11.47 9.64
N VAL A 151 -21.72 -12.63 10.22
CA VAL A 151 -22.13 -13.95 9.73
C VAL A 151 -22.78 -14.68 10.91
N ASP A 152 -24.03 -15.12 10.73
CA ASP A 152 -24.84 -15.77 11.76
C ASP A 152 -24.96 -14.96 13.06
N GLY A 153 -25.09 -13.64 12.93
CA GLY A 153 -25.22 -12.71 14.06
C GLY A 153 -23.92 -12.42 14.83
N ALA A 154 -22.79 -13.04 14.46
CA ALA A 154 -21.48 -12.75 15.04
C ALA A 154 -20.61 -11.90 14.09
N PRO A 155 -19.75 -11.00 14.60
CA PRO A 155 -18.80 -10.27 13.76
C PRO A 155 -17.84 -11.21 13.04
N ALA A 156 -17.74 -11.08 11.72
CA ALA A 156 -16.74 -11.76 10.90
C ALA A 156 -15.48 -10.89 10.71
N MET A 157 -15.58 -9.60 11.01
CA MET A 157 -14.46 -8.66 10.99
C MET A 157 -14.47 -7.77 12.23
N VAL A 158 -13.30 -7.59 12.81
CA VAL A 158 -13.05 -6.58 13.85
C VAL A 158 -11.92 -5.67 13.40
N LYS A 159 -11.92 -4.44 13.89
CA LYS A 159 -10.89 -3.45 13.60
C LYS A 159 -10.32 -2.86 14.88
N THR A 160 -9.05 -2.49 14.83
CA THR A 160 -8.40 -1.68 15.86
C THR A 160 -7.37 -0.78 15.21
N MET A 161 -6.82 0.16 15.98
CA MET A 161 -5.75 1.01 15.53
C MET A 161 -4.67 1.10 16.60
N VAL A 162 -3.45 1.40 16.17
CA VAL A 162 -2.33 1.73 17.05
C VAL A 162 -1.49 2.83 16.42
N HIS A 163 -0.79 3.61 17.25
CA HIS A 163 0.09 4.68 16.80
C HIS A 163 1.56 4.24 16.86
N PRO A 164 2.27 4.15 15.71
CA PRO A 164 3.62 3.58 15.66
C PRO A 164 4.75 4.61 15.61
N ASP A 165 4.46 5.92 15.58
CA ASP A 165 5.47 6.94 15.31
C ASP A 165 5.37 8.13 16.28
N HIS A 166 6.40 8.34 17.09
CA HIS A 166 6.46 9.44 18.05
C HIS A 166 6.63 10.82 17.39
N GLU A 167 7.26 10.89 16.22
CA GLU A 167 7.43 12.15 15.50
C GLU A 167 6.18 12.55 14.70
N ARG A 168 5.30 11.58 14.44
CA ARG A 168 4.09 11.74 13.64
C ARG A 168 2.90 11.15 14.39
N PRO A 169 2.36 11.86 15.41
CA PRO A 169 1.22 11.39 16.19
C PRO A 169 -0.06 11.21 15.33
N TYR A 170 -0.09 11.77 14.12
CA TYR A 170 -1.13 11.58 13.11
C TYR A 170 -0.93 10.34 12.21
N THR A 171 0.16 9.58 12.38
CA THR A 171 0.36 8.30 11.69
C THR A 171 -0.35 7.20 12.47
N VAL A 172 -1.18 6.43 11.77
CA VAL A 172 -1.97 5.37 12.37
C VAL A 172 -1.79 4.08 11.59
N LEU A 173 -1.58 2.98 12.32
CA LEU A 173 -1.70 1.63 11.79
C LEU A 173 -3.11 1.12 12.08
N ALA A 174 -3.95 1.10 11.05
CA ALA A 174 -5.26 0.47 11.10
C ALA A 174 -5.11 -1.05 10.89
N LEU A 175 -5.62 -1.83 11.84
CA LEU A 175 -5.61 -3.29 11.81
C LEU A 175 -7.04 -3.79 11.63
N VAL A 176 -7.22 -4.75 10.74
CA VAL A 176 -8.50 -5.43 10.53
C VAL A 176 -8.24 -6.92 10.61
N ALA A 177 -8.86 -7.58 11.59
CA ALA A 177 -8.84 -9.03 11.69
C ALA A 177 -10.11 -9.60 11.07
N MET A 178 -9.96 -10.69 10.32
CA MET A 178 -11.05 -11.38 9.61
C MET A 178 -11.08 -12.85 10.04
N ASP A 179 -12.26 -13.36 10.39
CA ASP A 179 -12.45 -14.77 10.74
C ASP A 179 -12.49 -15.63 9.47
N VAL A 180 -11.34 -16.20 9.10
CA VAL A 180 -11.20 -17.04 7.89
C VAL A 180 -11.99 -18.35 7.94
N SER A 181 -12.57 -18.72 9.10
CA SER A 181 -13.53 -19.84 9.16
C SER A 181 -14.92 -19.45 8.63
N ARG A 182 -15.22 -18.14 8.61
CA ARG A 182 -16.51 -17.57 8.18
C ARG A 182 -16.44 -16.82 6.86
N VAL A 183 -15.24 -16.40 6.45
CA VAL A 183 -15.05 -15.59 5.24
C VAL A 183 -14.05 -16.22 4.29
N ARG A 184 -14.19 -15.92 3.00
CA ARG A 184 -13.23 -16.32 1.96
C ARG A 184 -12.68 -15.10 1.26
N ILE A 185 -11.38 -15.17 0.93
CA ILE A 185 -10.71 -14.16 0.10
C ILE A 185 -10.71 -14.66 -1.33
N HIS A 186 -11.11 -13.80 -2.26
CA HIS A 186 -11.09 -14.05 -3.69
C HIS A 186 -10.18 -13.03 -4.38
N ALA A 187 -9.41 -13.50 -5.35
CA ALA A 187 -8.61 -12.63 -6.20
C ALA A 187 -9.43 -12.22 -7.43
N ALA A 188 -9.40 -10.94 -7.78
CA ALA A 188 -9.94 -10.42 -9.03
C ALA A 188 -8.81 -9.74 -9.81
N ALA A 189 -8.70 -10.04 -11.10
CA ALA A 189 -7.74 -9.37 -11.96
C ALA A 189 -8.22 -7.95 -12.29
N GLY A 190 -7.27 -7.03 -12.45
CA GLY A 190 -7.57 -5.70 -12.98
C GLY A 190 -7.90 -5.74 -14.47
N THR A 191 -8.35 -4.60 -15.00
CA THR A 191 -8.67 -4.46 -16.42
C THR A 191 -7.45 -4.38 -17.32
N ILE A 192 -6.31 -3.91 -16.79
CA ILE A 192 -5.07 -3.68 -17.56
C ILE A 192 -3.88 -4.34 -16.85
N GLU A 193 -3.72 -4.06 -15.56
CA GLU A 193 -2.63 -4.58 -14.73
C GLU A 193 -3.12 -5.71 -13.82
N PRO A 194 -2.30 -6.73 -13.54
CA PRO A 194 -0.99 -6.99 -14.13
C PRO A 194 -1.08 -7.31 -15.63
N ARG A 195 -0.14 -6.78 -16.41
CA ARG A 195 -0.06 -7.02 -17.87
C ARG A 195 0.36 -8.44 -18.15
N ASP A 196 -0.47 -9.13 -18.93
CA ASP A 196 -0.19 -10.41 -19.55
C ASP A 196 -1.12 -10.56 -20.75
N ARG A 197 -0.56 -10.79 -21.94
CA ARG A 197 -1.34 -10.94 -23.19
C ARG A 197 -1.98 -12.32 -23.33
N THR A 198 -1.54 -13.29 -22.53
CA THR A 198 -2.03 -14.66 -22.55
C THR A 198 -3.19 -14.87 -21.57
N PHE A 199 -3.37 -13.96 -20.61
CA PHE A 199 -4.48 -14.02 -19.66
C PHE A 199 -5.82 -13.70 -20.36
N PRO A 200 -6.89 -14.47 -20.12
CA PRO A 200 -8.18 -14.27 -20.80
C PRO A 200 -8.76 -12.87 -20.58
N GLU A 201 -9.07 -12.16 -21.67
CA GLU A 201 -9.66 -10.82 -21.61
C GLU A 201 -11.01 -10.81 -20.87
N SER A 202 -11.80 -11.88 -21.01
CA SER A 202 -13.07 -12.05 -20.30
C SER A 202 -12.92 -12.08 -18.77
N MET A 203 -11.72 -12.36 -18.25
CA MET A 203 -11.43 -12.38 -16.82
C MET A 203 -10.84 -11.05 -16.32
N ARG A 204 -10.62 -10.06 -17.19
CA ARG A 204 -10.13 -8.72 -16.84
C ARG A 204 -11.26 -7.77 -16.44
N SER A 205 -12.08 -8.16 -15.46
CA SER A 205 -13.23 -7.35 -15.04
C SER A 205 -12.85 -6.10 -14.26
N GLY A 206 -11.78 -6.16 -13.45
CA GLY A 206 -11.44 -5.11 -12.49
C GLY A 206 -12.51 -4.83 -11.44
N THR A 207 -13.52 -5.69 -11.31
CA THR A 207 -14.69 -5.51 -10.45
C THR A 207 -15.04 -6.81 -9.74
N VAL A 208 -15.71 -6.68 -8.59
CA VAL A 208 -16.29 -7.82 -7.88
C VAL A 208 -17.40 -8.42 -8.76
N PRO A 209 -17.43 -9.74 -8.97
CA PRO A 209 -18.49 -10.39 -9.74
C PRO A 209 -19.89 -10.04 -9.22
N PRO A 210 -20.88 -9.74 -10.08
CA PRO A 210 -22.21 -9.29 -9.65
C PRO A 210 -22.93 -10.24 -8.68
N ASP A 211 -22.76 -11.55 -8.86
CA ASP A 211 -23.33 -12.60 -8.02
C ASP A 211 -22.73 -12.63 -6.59
N GLN A 212 -21.56 -12.03 -6.40
CA GLN A 212 -20.89 -11.95 -5.10
C GLN A 212 -21.21 -10.67 -4.33
N LEU A 213 -21.85 -9.66 -4.97
CA LEU A 213 -22.11 -8.36 -4.33
C LEU A 213 -23.05 -8.41 -3.13
N THR A 214 -23.93 -9.42 -3.07
CA THR A 214 -24.88 -9.61 -1.95
C THR A 214 -24.19 -10.11 -0.69
N VAL A 215 -23.09 -10.86 -0.83
CA VAL A 215 -22.31 -11.44 0.28
C VAL A 215 -20.96 -10.76 0.51
N LEU A 216 -20.63 -9.76 -0.31
CA LEU A 216 -19.40 -8.97 -0.18
C LEU A 216 -19.41 -8.15 1.11
N ILE A 217 -18.38 -8.35 1.94
CA ILE A 217 -18.17 -7.60 3.19
C ILE A 217 -17.02 -6.59 3.10
N ALA A 218 -16.04 -6.81 2.22
CA ALA A 218 -14.89 -5.95 2.03
C ALA A 218 -14.24 -6.16 0.65
N ALA A 219 -13.61 -5.11 0.11
CA ALA A 219 -12.72 -5.16 -1.04
C ALA A 219 -11.55 -4.20 -0.81
N PHE A 220 -10.34 -4.59 -1.21
CA PHE A 220 -9.12 -3.80 -1.02
C PHE A 220 -8.14 -4.04 -2.18
N ASN A 221 -7.16 -3.16 -2.32
CA ASN A 221 -6.13 -3.28 -3.34
C ASN A 221 -5.27 -4.54 -3.10
N GLY A 222 -4.92 -5.28 -4.16
CA GLY A 222 -4.17 -6.53 -4.03
C GLY A 222 -2.65 -6.36 -4.00
N GLY A 223 -2.05 -5.93 -5.11
CA GLY A 223 -0.59 -5.86 -5.24
C GLY A 223 -0.13 -4.96 -6.38
N PHE A 224 1.15 -5.08 -6.72
CA PHE A 224 1.87 -4.17 -7.61
C PHE A 224 1.54 -4.36 -9.10
N GLN A 225 1.48 -3.28 -9.88
CA GLN A 225 1.45 -3.38 -11.34
C GLN A 225 2.70 -4.11 -11.86
N THR A 226 2.62 -4.69 -13.06
CA THR A 226 3.75 -5.42 -13.66
C THR A 226 5.00 -4.54 -13.75
N ILE A 227 4.83 -3.26 -14.07
CA ILE A 227 5.93 -2.28 -14.18
C ILE A 227 6.69 -2.02 -12.87
N HIS A 228 6.10 -2.37 -11.71
CA HIS A 228 6.67 -2.09 -10.39
C HIS A 228 7.41 -3.28 -9.77
N GLY A 229 7.65 -4.34 -10.54
CA GLY A 229 8.51 -5.43 -10.09
C GLY A 229 8.27 -6.78 -10.75
N GLY A 230 7.25 -6.92 -11.60
CA GLY A 230 6.93 -8.19 -12.26
C GLY A 230 6.48 -9.28 -11.28
N TYR A 231 5.74 -8.91 -10.23
CA TYR A 231 5.20 -9.87 -9.26
C TYR A 231 4.04 -10.66 -9.87
N GLY A 232 4.17 -11.98 -9.88
CA GLY A 232 3.18 -12.89 -10.44
C GLY A 232 1.82 -12.82 -9.75
N MET A 233 0.80 -13.26 -10.47
CA MET A 233 -0.56 -13.44 -9.96
C MET A 233 -1.19 -14.66 -10.63
N MET A 234 -2.18 -15.26 -9.99
CA MET A 234 -3.05 -16.25 -10.62
C MET A 234 -4.48 -16.01 -10.15
N VAL A 235 -5.43 -16.09 -11.08
CA VAL A 235 -6.87 -15.97 -10.80
C VAL A 235 -7.57 -17.17 -11.40
N ASP A 236 -8.34 -17.88 -10.57
CA ASP A 236 -9.09 -19.08 -10.97
C ASP A 236 -8.26 -20.08 -11.80
N GLY A 237 -7.02 -20.33 -11.34
CA GLY A 237 -6.07 -21.25 -11.99
C GLY A 237 -5.36 -20.70 -13.24
N HIS A 238 -5.64 -19.47 -13.66
CA HIS A 238 -5.01 -18.83 -14.81
C HIS A 238 -3.90 -17.88 -14.34
N PRO A 239 -2.61 -18.21 -14.59
CA PRO A 239 -1.50 -17.35 -14.22
C PRO A 239 -1.48 -16.06 -15.03
N ILE A 240 -0.90 -15.01 -14.42
CA ILE A 240 -0.66 -13.69 -14.98
C ILE A 240 0.79 -13.34 -14.66
N GLY A 241 1.65 -13.45 -15.67
CA GLY A 241 3.09 -13.28 -15.56
C GLY A 241 3.80 -14.40 -14.80
N GLU A 242 5.12 -14.44 -14.94
CA GLU A 242 5.97 -15.43 -14.27
C GLU A 242 6.18 -15.09 -12.78
N PRO A 243 6.01 -16.06 -11.87
CA PRO A 243 6.33 -15.88 -10.47
C PRO A 243 7.81 -15.58 -10.22
N ARG A 244 8.09 -14.59 -9.38
CA ARG A 244 9.44 -14.31 -8.88
C ARG A 244 9.86 -15.30 -7.81
N THR A 245 11.11 -15.70 -7.84
CA THR A 245 11.72 -16.62 -6.86
C THR A 245 11.93 -15.99 -5.49
N ASP A 246 12.03 -14.66 -5.39
CA ASP A 246 12.30 -13.96 -4.14
C ASP A 246 11.07 -13.26 -3.53
N ALA A 247 9.88 -13.53 -4.05
CA ALA A 247 8.65 -12.87 -3.60
C ALA A 247 8.00 -13.56 -2.40
N CYS A 248 7.33 -12.78 -1.56
CA CYS A 248 6.29 -13.31 -0.68
C CYS A 248 5.04 -13.60 -1.51
N THR A 249 4.34 -14.68 -1.19
CA THR A 249 3.17 -15.12 -1.94
C THR A 249 2.02 -15.41 -1.01
N VAL A 250 0.88 -14.75 -1.27
CA VAL A 250 -0.42 -15.09 -0.68
C VAL A 250 -1.05 -16.14 -1.59
N GLY A 251 -1.06 -17.39 -1.17
CA GLY A 251 -1.71 -18.51 -1.85
C GLY A 251 -3.11 -18.77 -1.31
N LEU A 252 -4.10 -18.80 -2.20
CA LEU A 252 -5.51 -19.08 -1.91
C LEU A 252 -5.84 -20.47 -2.49
N TYR A 253 -6.14 -21.44 -1.63
CA TYR A 253 -6.27 -22.84 -2.02
C TYR A 253 -7.71 -23.23 -2.36
N ARG A 254 -7.87 -24.28 -3.16
CA ARG A 254 -9.18 -24.81 -3.57
C ARG A 254 -9.99 -25.37 -2.39
N ASP A 255 -9.31 -25.81 -1.33
CA ASP A 255 -9.93 -26.26 -0.08
C ASP A 255 -10.36 -25.10 0.84
N GLY A 256 -10.10 -23.85 0.44
CA GLY A 256 -10.41 -22.65 1.21
C GLY A 256 -9.30 -22.22 2.17
N SER A 257 -8.22 -23.00 2.31
CA SER A 257 -7.08 -22.60 3.12
C SER A 257 -6.31 -21.44 2.48
N ILE A 258 -5.64 -20.66 3.32
CA ILE A 258 -4.79 -19.54 2.91
C ILE A 258 -3.39 -19.81 3.47
N ARG A 259 -2.36 -19.65 2.64
CA ARG A 259 -0.96 -19.71 3.09
C ARG A 259 -0.22 -18.48 2.60
N ILE A 260 0.57 -17.87 3.47
CA ILE A 260 1.42 -16.73 3.13
C ILE A 260 2.86 -17.11 3.43
N ARG A 261 3.65 -17.34 2.39
CA ARG A 261 5.04 -17.81 2.49
C ARG A 261 5.86 -17.33 1.28
N SER A 262 7.17 -17.46 1.37
CA SER A 262 8.07 -17.23 0.24
C SER A 262 7.77 -18.18 -0.94
N TRP A 263 7.94 -17.70 -2.17
CA TRP A 263 7.62 -18.47 -3.38
C TRP A 263 8.32 -19.85 -3.46
N PRO A 264 9.61 -20.01 -3.09
CA PRO A 264 10.27 -21.31 -3.16
C PRO A 264 9.60 -22.40 -2.31
N VAL A 265 8.90 -22.00 -1.24
CA VAL A 265 8.13 -22.89 -0.37
C VAL A 265 6.80 -23.30 -1.04
N LEU A 266 6.15 -22.36 -1.74
CA LEU A 266 4.80 -22.57 -2.28
C LEU A 266 4.76 -23.05 -3.74
N GLN A 267 5.84 -22.92 -4.50
CA GLN A 267 5.86 -23.22 -5.94
C GLN A 267 5.44 -24.66 -6.28
N GLY A 268 5.75 -25.63 -5.41
CA GLY A 268 5.34 -27.03 -5.60
C GLY A 268 3.85 -27.27 -5.35
N GLU A 269 3.15 -26.31 -4.76
CA GLU A 269 1.73 -26.41 -4.40
C GLU A 269 0.80 -25.66 -5.36
N VAL A 270 1.32 -25.05 -6.43
CA VAL A 270 0.55 -24.21 -7.37
C VAL A 270 -0.68 -24.93 -7.94
N GLY A 271 -0.56 -26.22 -8.26
CA GLY A 271 -1.69 -27.02 -8.78
C GLY A 271 -2.88 -27.14 -7.80
N ARG A 272 -2.65 -26.92 -6.50
CA ARG A 272 -3.68 -26.95 -5.44
C ARG A 272 -4.30 -25.57 -5.19
N MET A 273 -3.66 -24.51 -5.70
CA MET A 273 -4.14 -23.15 -5.54
C MET A 273 -5.29 -22.85 -6.51
N LYS A 274 -6.26 -22.07 -6.05
CA LYS A 274 -7.26 -21.42 -6.90
C LYS A 274 -6.74 -20.07 -7.40
N ALA A 275 -5.99 -19.36 -6.57
CA ALA A 275 -5.38 -18.09 -6.90
C ALA A 275 -4.10 -17.86 -6.08
N TYR A 276 -3.22 -16.98 -6.54
CA TYR A 276 -2.16 -16.44 -5.71
C TYR A 276 -1.87 -14.99 -6.08
N ARG A 277 -1.26 -14.27 -5.14
CA ARG A 277 -0.69 -12.94 -5.41
C ARG A 277 0.69 -12.82 -4.80
N GLN A 278 1.66 -12.46 -5.63
CA GLN A 278 2.99 -12.11 -5.16
C GLN A 278 3.08 -10.64 -4.75
N THR A 279 3.90 -10.41 -3.74
CA THR A 279 4.35 -9.11 -3.25
C THR A 279 5.88 -9.13 -3.16
N PRO A 280 6.54 -8.03 -2.77
CA PRO A 280 7.92 -8.11 -2.33
C PRO A 280 8.11 -9.11 -1.18
N ARG A 281 9.38 -9.34 -0.81
CA ARG A 281 9.81 -10.29 0.24
C ARG A 281 8.93 -10.24 1.48
N CYS A 282 8.74 -11.38 2.15
CA CYS A 282 7.86 -11.42 3.32
C CYS A 282 8.40 -10.49 4.40
N LEU A 283 7.53 -9.69 5.03
CA LEU A 283 7.92 -8.88 6.20
C LEU A 283 8.20 -9.78 7.41
N VAL A 284 7.35 -10.79 7.58
CA VAL A 284 7.44 -11.81 8.62
C VAL A 284 7.16 -13.17 8.00
N GLU A 285 7.96 -14.18 8.32
CA GLU A 285 7.74 -15.56 7.92
C GLU A 285 8.05 -16.46 9.12
N ASN A 286 7.15 -17.41 9.45
CA ASN A 286 7.25 -18.27 10.64
C ASN A 286 7.47 -17.52 11.96
N GLY A 287 6.90 -16.33 12.11
CA GLY A 287 7.06 -15.48 13.30
C GLY A 287 8.37 -14.69 13.35
N GLU A 288 9.27 -14.87 12.38
CA GLU A 288 10.54 -14.16 12.29
C GLU A 288 10.45 -12.97 11.35
N ARG A 289 10.94 -11.81 11.79
CA ARG A 289 11.01 -10.59 10.98
C ARG A 289 12.12 -10.72 9.94
N HIS A 290 11.88 -10.24 8.72
CA HIS A 290 12.89 -10.23 7.68
C HIS A 290 14.07 -9.31 8.08
N PRO A 291 15.34 -9.77 7.98
CA PRO A 291 16.51 -9.02 8.45
C PRO A 291 16.64 -7.60 7.88
N GLU A 292 16.33 -7.43 6.59
CA GLU A 292 16.38 -6.14 5.90
C GLU A 292 15.37 -5.08 6.41
N LEU A 293 14.40 -5.43 7.27
CA LEU A 293 13.45 -4.44 7.80
C LEU A 293 14.14 -3.39 8.68
N GLU A 294 15.25 -3.73 9.31
CA GLU A 294 16.05 -2.80 10.13
C GLU A 294 17.01 -1.96 9.26
N ASN A 295 17.18 -2.31 7.99
CA ASN A 295 18.03 -1.58 7.05
C ASN A 295 17.26 -0.41 6.44
N ARG A 296 17.50 0.80 6.95
CA ARG A 296 16.85 2.05 6.48
C ARG A 296 17.10 2.40 5.01
N TYR A 297 18.08 1.78 4.37
CA TYR A 297 18.43 2.00 2.96
C TYR A 297 17.95 0.86 2.05
N ASN A 298 17.20 -0.11 2.59
CA ASN A 298 16.68 -1.18 1.76
C ASN A 298 15.68 -0.62 0.73
N THR A 299 15.72 -1.19 -0.47
CA THR A 299 14.77 -0.88 -1.55
C THR A 299 13.77 -2.01 -1.77
N SER A 300 13.77 -3.01 -0.88
CA SER A 300 13.04 -4.27 -1.04
C SER A 300 11.53 -4.07 -0.99
N TRP A 301 11.03 -3.07 -0.24
CA TRP A 301 9.60 -2.74 -0.15
C TRP A 301 9.26 -1.38 -0.79
N GLY A 302 10.07 -0.95 -1.74
CA GLY A 302 9.97 0.32 -2.46
C GLY A 302 11.28 1.10 -2.38
N ALA A 303 11.60 1.84 -3.43
CA ALA A 303 12.76 2.73 -3.43
C ALA A 303 12.40 3.99 -2.63
N VAL A 304 13.06 4.19 -1.49
CA VAL A 304 13.15 5.48 -0.81
C VAL A 304 14.61 5.91 -0.88
N VAL A 305 14.88 7.06 -1.47
CA VAL A 305 16.22 7.55 -1.77
C VAL A 305 16.94 8.02 -0.50
N ASP A 306 16.22 8.39 0.56
CA ASP A 306 16.81 8.85 1.83
C ASP A 306 16.42 8.04 3.09
N GLY A 307 15.59 7.00 2.96
CA GLY A 307 15.11 6.19 4.08
C GLY A 307 14.16 6.91 5.05
N GLY A 308 13.75 8.16 4.74
CA GLY A 308 12.93 9.03 5.58
C GLY A 308 11.50 9.27 5.07
N THR A 309 11.19 8.85 3.84
CA THR A 309 9.85 9.04 3.27
C THR A 309 8.83 8.07 3.87
N VAL A 310 7.94 8.57 4.73
CA VAL A 310 6.80 7.83 5.25
C VAL A 310 5.65 7.91 4.26
N ILE A 311 5.33 6.79 3.61
CA ILE A 311 4.20 6.67 2.67
C ILE A 311 3.17 5.66 3.16
N ARG A 312 1.92 5.79 2.67
CA ARG A 312 0.84 4.85 2.99
C ARG A 312 1.17 3.46 2.46
N ARG A 313 0.99 2.44 3.31
CA ARG A 313 1.23 1.03 2.99
C ARG A 313 0.03 0.18 3.41
N SER A 314 -0.13 -0.97 2.75
CA SER A 314 -1.03 -2.05 3.15
C SER A 314 -0.25 -3.35 3.24
N ALA A 315 -0.69 -4.24 4.12
CA ALA A 315 -0.11 -5.57 4.33
C ALA A 315 -1.23 -6.57 4.64
N LEU A 316 -0.96 -7.84 4.36
CA LEU A 316 -1.82 -8.96 4.71
C LEU A 316 -0.96 -10.01 5.43
N GLY A 317 -1.52 -10.59 6.49
CA GLY A 317 -0.90 -11.66 7.27
C GLY A 317 -1.92 -12.72 7.65
N ILE A 318 -1.42 -13.86 8.11
CA ILE A 318 -2.22 -14.92 8.74
C ILE A 318 -1.64 -15.18 10.12
N SER A 319 -2.50 -15.38 11.12
CA SER A 319 -2.03 -15.79 12.45
C SER A 319 -1.46 -17.20 12.39
N ALA A 320 -0.62 -17.55 13.36
CA ALA A 320 -0.19 -18.92 13.59
C ALA A 320 -1.37 -19.85 13.94
#